data_AF-A0A3N5CCL4-F1
#
_entry.id   AF-A0A3N5CCL4-F1
#
_cell.length_a   1.000
_cell.length_b   1.000
_cell.length_c   1.000
_cell.angle_alpha   90.00
_cell.angle_beta   90.00
_cell.angle_gamma   90.00
#
_symmetry.space_group_name_H-M   'P 1'
#
loop_
_entity.id
_entity.type
_entity.pdbx_description
1 polymer ?
#
loop_
_entity_poly.entity_id
_entity_poly.type
_entity_poly.pdbx_seq_one_letter_code
_entity_poly.pdbx_strand_id
1 'polypeptide(L)' 'MVNYLMEKKWESEDFVWLILMIFIASTFTTPLLGIPLGIVAYFFFFCNIDDNDDIKPK' A
#
# COMPACT_ATOMS: atom_id res chain seq x y z
N MET A 1 12.09 -3.29 25.66
CA MET A 1 12.21 -2.18 24.70
C MET A 1 10.84 -1.61 24.34
N VAL A 2 9.90 -2.41 23.83
CA VAL A 2 8.54 -1.94 23.46
C VAL A 2 7.73 -1.44 24.67
N ASN A 3 7.92 -2.04 25.85
CA ASN A 3 7.23 -1.63 27.09
C ASN A 3 7.56 -0.19 27.52
N TYR A 4 8.75 0.32 27.19
CA TYR A 4 9.15 1.69 27.51
C TYR A 4 8.32 2.73 26.73
N LEU A 5 7.86 2.36 25.54
CA LEU A 5 6.97 3.20 24.73
C LEU A 5 5.53 3.16 25.27
N MET A 6 5.10 2.04 25.87
CA MET A 6 3.76 1.94 26.45
C MET A 6 3.62 2.62 27.82
N GLU A 7 4.71 2.68 28.59
CA GLU A 7 4.72 3.31 29.92
C GLU A 7 4.95 4.83 29.87
N LYS A 8 5.38 5.35 28.71
CA LYS A 8 5.44 6.79 28.46
C LYS A 8 4.01 7.35 28.42
N LYS A 9 3.74 8.35 29.25
CA LYS A 9 2.49 9.12 29.22
C LYS A 9 2.55 10.05 28.00
N TRP A 10 2.05 9.58 26.87
CA TRP A 10 2.05 10.32 25.61
C TRP A 10 1.20 11.57 25.74
N GLU A 11 1.76 12.72 25.37
CA GLU A 11 0.95 13.91 25.16
C GLU A 11 0.14 13.77 23.87
N SER A 12 -1.01 14.43 23.83
CA SER A 12 -1.87 14.46 22.64
C SER A 12 -1.15 15.03 21.41
N GLU A 13 -0.19 15.92 21.61
CA GLU A 13 0.62 16.51 20.54
C GLU A 13 1.55 15.48 19.88
N ASP A 14 2.20 14.62 20.69
CA ASP A 14 3.04 13.52 20.18
C ASP A 14 2.23 12.55 19.30
N PHE A 15 0.97 12.27 19.69
CA PHE A 15 0.06 11.42 18.91
C PHE A 15 -0.30 12.02 17.56
N VAL A 16 -0.63 13.32 17.52
CA VAL A 16 -0.97 14.01 16.27
C VAL A 16 0.25 14.05 15.35
N TRP A 17 1.42 14.35 15.89
CA TRP A 17 2.66 14.38 15.12
C TRP A 17 3.05 13.00 14.57
N LEU A 18 2.89 11.94 15.37
CA LEU A 18 3.10 10.56 14.93
C LEU A 18 2.20 10.20 13.75
N ILE A 19 0.91 10.53 13.84
CA ILE A 19 -0.06 10.26 12.76
C ILE A 19 0.35 11.00 11.49
N LEU A 20 0.71 12.28 11.58
CA LEU A 20 1.18 13.06 10.41
C LEU A 20 2.42 12.44 9.75
N MET A 21 3.38 11.99 10.56
CA MET A 21 4.57 11.30 10.03
C MET A 21 4.22 9.99 9.32
N ILE A 22 3.27 9.22 9.85
CA ILE A 22 2.76 8.01 9.20
C ILE A 22 2.09 8.35 7.87
N PHE A 23 1.25 9.39 7.81
CA PHE A 23 0.59 9.82 6.57
C PHE A 23 1.59 10.21 5.48
N ILE A 24 2.59 11.01 5.84
CA ILE A 24 3.65 11.44 4.92
C ILE A 24 4.45 10.24 4.43
N ALA A 25 4.94 9.39 5.34
CA ALA A 25 5.65 8.18 4.98
C ALA A 25 4.82 7.27 4.07
N SER A 26 3.53 7.09 4.36
CA SER A 26 2.63 6.30 3.54
C SER A 26 2.46 6.89 2.14
N THR A 27 2.40 8.21 2.01
CA THR A 27 2.28 8.90 0.71
C THR A 27 3.51 8.66 -0.17
N PHE A 28 4.68 8.42 0.42
CA PHE A 28 5.89 8.06 -0.33
C PHE A 28 5.99 6.56 -0.62
N THR A 29 5.56 5.70 0.31
CA THR A 29 5.59 4.24 0.09
C THR A 29 4.47 3.77 -0.83
N THR A 30 3.35 4.49 -0.89
CA THR A 30 2.19 4.16 -1.74
C THR A 30 2.49 4.22 -3.23
N PRO A 31 3.17 5.22 -3.81
CA PRO A 31 3.60 5.16 -5.19
C PRO A 31 4.66 4.08 -5.40
N LEU A 32 5.57 3.87 -4.43
CA LEU A 32 6.62 2.87 -4.56
C LEU A 32 6.08 1.43 -4.62
N LEU A 33 5.06 1.10 -3.82
CA LEU A 33 4.42 -0.22 -3.82
C LEU A 33 3.20 -0.31 -4.73
N GLY A 34 2.45 0.79 -4.84
CA GLY A 34 1.23 0.90 -5.63
C GLY A 34 1.47 0.94 -7.13
N ILE A 35 2.58 1.50 -7.62
CA ILE A 35 2.93 1.41 -9.05
C ILE A 35 3.22 -0.05 -9.44
N PRO A 36 4.11 -0.81 -8.75
CA PRO A 36 4.27 -2.24 -9.01
C PRO A 36 2.99 -3.05 -8.85
N LEU A 37 2.21 -2.83 -7.78
CA LEU A 37 0.94 -3.53 -7.59
C LEU A 37 -0.06 -3.23 -8.71
N GLY A 38 -0.15 -1.98 -9.15
CA GLY A 38 -1.02 -1.55 -10.24
C GLY A 38 -0.63 -2.18 -11.57
N ILE A 39 0.67 -2.29 -11.85
CA ILE A 39 1.18 -3.00 -13.03
C ILE A 39 0.80 -4.49 -12.95
N VAL A 40 1.07 -5.16 -11.83
CA VAL A 40 0.71 -6.58 -11.65
C VAL A 40 -0.80 -6.80 -11.80
N ALA A 41 -1.63 -5.93 -11.20
CA ALA A 41 -3.07 -5.99 -11.33
C ALA A 41 -3.53 -5.78 -12.77
N TYR A 42 -2.92 -4.86 -13.51
CA TYR A 42 -3.20 -4.63 -14.93
C TYR A 42 -2.90 -5.87 -15.76
N PHE A 43 -1.72 -6.48 -15.61
CA PHE A 43 -1.38 -7.72 -16.31
C PHE A 43 -2.31 -8.87 -15.90
N PHE A 44 -2.65 -8.98 -14.61
CA PHE A 44 -3.56 -10.01 -14.14
C PHE A 44 -4.96 -9.89 -14.76
N PHE A 45 -5.54 -8.69 -14.75
CA PHE A 45 -6.91 -8.46 -15.22
C PHE A 45 -7.02 -8.30 -16.73
N PHE A 46 -6.02 -7.73 -17.42
CA PHE A 46 -6.17 -7.39 -18.84
C PHE A 46 -5.35 -8.31 -19.76
N CYS A 47 -4.13 -8.72 -19.40
CA CYS A 47 -3.38 -9.66 -20.25
C CYS A 47 -3.91 -11.10 -20.18
N ASN A 48 -4.38 -11.58 -19.02
CA ASN A 48 -4.96 -12.93 -18.98
C ASN A 48 -6.34 -13.00 -19.67
N ILE A 49 -7.01 -11.88 -19.92
CA ILE A 49 -8.27 -11.87 -20.67
C ILE A 49 -8.00 -12.04 -22.16
N ASP A 50 -6.98 -11.35 -22.70
CA ASP A 50 -6.57 -11.51 -24.11
C ASP A 50 -6.24 -12.98 -24.47
N ASP A 51 -5.57 -13.74 -23.58
CA ASP A 51 -5.26 -15.16 -23.82
C ASP A 51 -6.49 -16.09 -23.76
N ASN A 52 -7.60 -15.67 -23.15
CA ASN A 52 -8.84 -16.46 -23.05
C ASN A 52 -9.86 -16.14 -24.16
N ASP A 53 -9.67 -15.05 -24.89
CA ASP A 53 -10.55 -14.64 -25.98
C ASP A 53 -10.21 -15.33 -27.32
N ASP A 54 -9.05 -16.02 -27.39
CA ASP A 54 -8.63 -16.83 -28.53
C ASP A 54 -9.12 -18.30 -28.49
N ILE A 55 -9.89 -18.70 -27.47
CA ILE A 55 -10.67 -19.96 -27.53
C ILE A 55 -12.08 -19.66 -28.05
N LYS A 56 -12.14 -19.18 -29.29
CA LYS A 56 -13.26 -19.50 -30.17
C LYS A 56 -12.74 -20.24 -31.40
N PRO A 57 -12.77 -21.59 -31.39
CA PRO A 57 -12.69 -22.31 -32.64
C PRO A 57 -13.96 -22.05 -33.46
N LYS A 58 -13.75 -21.34 -34.58
CA LYS A 58 -14.57 -21.29 -35.80
C LYS A 58 -15.76 -20.31 -35.83
#